data_AF-A0A6G1H305-F1
#
_entry.id   AF-A0A6G1H305-F1
#
_cell.length_a   1.000
_cell.length_b   1.000
_cell.length_c   1.000
_cell.angle_alpha   90.00
_cell.angle_beta   90.00
_cell.angle_gamma   90.00
#
_symmetry.space_group_name_H-M   'P 1'
#
loop_
_entity.id
_entity.type
_entity.pdbx_description
1 polymer ?
#
loop_
_entity_poly.entity_id
_entity_poly.type
_entity_poly.pdbx_seq_one_letter_code
_entity_poly.pdbx_strand_id
1 'polypeptide(L)'
;MSAPPPIQDLEKRLPMATSTPTPICASTTTIAIINTAITNTAATIKTITHKLQRKIRAYDHVFLNMGKEKYQLLSRAIFLDSGVEPREISSLPADDRDCMICHAAYGEVDGDDCGDEDSVGECTAEGPIELTKCGHVMGADCYMAWADCYEQEDCNKCPKCRTELFDDAGDLSDRDLQLLDMMAAIKERVRRTKEELSAASGGDEEIRVAVIEKCEAAREKRVGKLSRADRRAKSDEIIEIGGWFEEL
;
A
#
# COMPACT_ATOMS: atom_id res chain seq x y z
N MET A 1 48.01 47.97 49.49
CA MET A 1 46.81 47.18 49.84
C MET A 1 45.78 48.18 50.34
N SER A 2 44.87 48.61 49.46
CA SER A 2 43.91 49.69 49.75
C SER A 2 42.51 49.10 49.87
N ALA A 3 41.85 49.38 51.00
CA ALA A 3 40.49 48.93 51.29
C ALA A 3 39.46 49.68 50.43
N PRO A 4 38.36 49.04 50.01
CA PRO A 4 37.28 49.71 49.30
C PRO A 4 36.34 50.47 50.27
N PRO A 5 35.68 51.56 49.81
CA PRO A 5 34.78 52.40 50.61
C PRO A 5 33.36 51.81 50.70
N PRO A 6 32.50 52.33 51.60
CA PRO A 6 31.23 51.71 51.97
C PRO A 6 30.10 52.00 50.97
N ILE A 7 29.23 51.00 50.79
CA ILE A 7 28.02 51.06 49.99
C ILE A 7 26.98 51.92 50.72
N GLN A 8 26.51 52.98 50.08
CA GLN A 8 25.36 53.76 50.54
C GLN A 8 24.10 53.37 49.76
N ASP A 9 23.04 53.11 50.52
CA ASP A 9 21.68 52.80 50.11
C ASP A 9 21.13 53.76 49.06
N LEU A 10 20.56 53.19 48.00
CA LEU A 10 19.77 53.89 47.01
C LEU A 10 18.35 53.29 46.94
N GLU A 11 17.57 53.51 47.99
CA GLU A 11 16.12 53.40 47.93
C GLU A 11 15.55 54.52 47.03
N LYS A 12 15.37 54.22 45.75
CA LYS A 12 14.58 55.04 44.82
C LYS A 12 13.38 54.27 44.29
N ARG A 13 12.28 54.43 45.04
CA ARG A 13 10.88 54.56 44.61
C ARG A 13 10.56 54.12 43.16
N LEU A 14 10.00 52.93 43.01
CA LEU A 14 9.20 52.55 41.84
C LEU A 14 7.78 53.11 42.01
N PRO A 15 7.22 53.85 41.02
CA PRO A 15 5.80 54.19 41.03
C PRO A 15 4.97 52.93 40.72
N MET A 16 3.99 52.63 41.56
CA MET A 16 2.99 51.62 41.29
C MET A 16 2.16 52.02 40.07
N ALA A 17 2.45 51.42 38.92
CA ALA A 17 1.57 51.49 37.76
C ALA A 17 0.30 50.68 38.07
N THR A 18 -0.82 51.39 38.23
CA THR A 18 -2.15 50.81 38.25
C THR A 18 -2.41 50.11 36.91
N SER A 19 -2.34 48.78 36.92
CA SER A 19 -2.68 47.93 35.78
C SER A 19 -4.17 48.02 35.49
N THR A 20 -4.54 48.78 34.47
CA THR A 20 -5.87 48.73 33.87
C THR A 20 -6.04 47.35 33.21
N PRO A 21 -7.03 46.53 33.60
CA PRO A 21 -7.28 45.25 32.94
C PRO A 21 -7.79 45.52 31.52
N THR A 22 -6.98 45.21 30.52
CA THR A 22 -7.45 45.18 29.13
C THR A 22 -8.44 44.02 28.93
N PRO A 23 -9.49 44.18 28.10
CA PRO A 23 -10.56 43.20 28.02
C PRO A 23 -10.08 41.94 27.27
N ILE A 24 -10.46 40.78 27.79
CA ILE A 24 -10.22 39.41 27.29
C ILE A 24 -10.93 39.15 25.93
N CYS A 25 -11.33 40.18 25.19
CA CYS A 25 -12.12 40.08 23.95
C CYS A 25 -11.30 39.66 22.71
N ALA A 26 -9.98 39.53 22.80
CA ALA A 26 -9.15 39.04 21.68
C ALA A 26 -9.23 37.51 21.49
N SER A 27 -9.73 36.76 22.48
CA SER A 27 -9.71 35.30 22.46
C SER A 27 -10.71 34.69 21.47
N THR A 28 -11.93 35.23 21.38
CA THR A 28 -13.01 34.68 20.53
C THR A 28 -12.73 34.83 19.04
N THR A 29 -12.13 35.94 18.59
CA THR A 29 -11.78 36.16 17.18
C THR A 29 -10.67 35.21 16.74
N THR A 30 -9.64 35.00 17.56
CA THR A 30 -8.55 34.07 17.26
C THR A 30 -9.05 32.63 17.15
N ILE A 31 -9.93 32.19 18.06
CA ILE A 31 -10.54 30.86 18.01
C ILE A 31 -11.37 30.68 16.73
N ALA A 32 -12.14 31.69 16.31
CA ALA A 32 -12.93 31.63 15.09
C ALA A 32 -12.07 31.51 13.81
N ILE A 33 -10.94 32.24 13.76
CA ILE A 33 -9.98 32.16 12.64
C ILE A 33 -9.34 30.76 12.56
N ILE A 34 -8.92 30.20 13.71
CA ILE A 34 -8.33 28.86 13.78
C ILE A 34 -9.34 27.80 13.32
N ASN A 35 -10.57 27.84 13.82
CA ASN A 35 -11.62 26.90 13.41
C ASN A 35 -11.94 26.99 11.91
N THR A 36 -11.90 28.20 11.34
CA THR A 36 -12.09 28.41 9.89
C THR A 36 -10.92 27.84 9.08
N ALA A 37 -9.68 27.99 9.56
CA ALA A 37 -8.52 27.40 8.92
C ALA A 37 -8.57 25.86 8.95
N ILE A 38 -8.93 25.26 10.08
CA ILE A 38 -9.06 23.81 10.25
C ILE A 38 -10.11 23.23 9.29
N THR A 39 -11.29 23.87 9.21
CA THR A 39 -12.38 23.42 8.33
C THR A 39 -12.01 23.50 6.85
N ASN A 40 -11.36 24.59 6.43
CA ASN A 40 -10.87 24.73 5.05
C ASN A 40 -9.79 23.69 4.69
N THR A 41 -8.89 23.40 5.62
CA THR A 41 -7.85 22.38 5.42
C THR A 41 -8.46 20.98 5.34
N ALA A 42 -9.42 20.65 6.21
CA ALA A 42 -10.15 19.38 6.15
C ALA A 42 -10.89 19.20 4.81
N ALA A 43 -11.52 20.25 4.29
CA ALA A 43 -12.18 20.23 2.98
C ALA A 43 -11.17 20.00 1.83
N THR A 44 -9.99 20.60 1.93
CA THR A 44 -8.90 20.44 0.95
C THR A 44 -8.36 19.02 0.96
N ILE A 45 -8.08 18.45 2.13
CA ILE A 45 -7.63 17.06 2.31
C ILE A 45 -8.66 16.08 1.74
N LYS A 46 -9.95 16.29 2.03
CA LYS A 46 -11.04 15.46 1.50
C LYS A 46 -11.08 15.50 -0.04
N THR A 47 -10.91 16.69 -0.61
CA THR A 47 -10.89 16.87 -2.08
C THR A 47 -9.69 16.18 -2.72
N ILE A 48 -8.50 16.30 -2.14
CA ILE A 48 -7.29 15.63 -2.63
C ILE A 48 -7.43 14.11 -2.53
N THR A 49 -7.91 13.60 -1.40
CA THR A 49 -8.15 12.17 -1.17
C THR A 49 -9.12 11.61 -2.21
N HIS A 50 -10.21 12.31 -2.48
CA HIS A 50 -11.19 11.88 -3.49
C HIS A 50 -10.62 11.92 -4.91
N LYS A 51 -9.80 12.93 -5.26
CA LYS A 51 -9.09 12.99 -6.55
C LYS A 51 -8.10 11.84 -6.71
N LEU A 52 -7.36 11.49 -5.66
CA LEU A 52 -6.44 10.34 -5.67
C LEU A 52 -7.21 9.02 -5.81
N GLN A 53 -8.29 8.83 -5.07
CA GLN A 53 -9.14 7.63 -5.19
C GLN A 53 -9.77 7.49 -6.57
N ARG A 54 -10.17 8.59 -7.23
CA ARG A 54 -10.63 8.56 -8.62
C ARG A 54 -9.51 8.13 -9.57
N LYS A 55 -8.30 8.67 -9.41
CA LYS A 55 -7.15 8.27 -10.22
C LYS A 55 -6.79 6.80 -10.01
N ILE A 56 -6.75 6.33 -8.77
CA ILE A 56 -6.50 4.92 -8.45
C ILE A 56 -7.53 4.03 -9.15
N ARG A 57 -8.82 4.33 -9.03
CA ARG A 57 -9.87 3.57 -9.73
C ARG A 57 -9.77 3.63 -11.25
N ALA A 58 -9.36 4.75 -11.82
CA ALA A 58 -9.12 4.86 -13.25
C ALA A 58 -7.92 4.02 -13.69
N TYR A 59 -6.84 4.00 -12.90
CA TYR A 59 -5.69 3.10 -13.10
C TYR A 59 -6.11 1.63 -12.98
N ASP A 60 -6.88 1.27 -11.96
CA ASP A 60 -7.40 -0.09 -11.80
C ASP A 60 -8.26 -0.48 -13.00
N HIS A 61 -9.13 0.42 -13.48
CA HIS A 61 -9.99 0.15 -14.63
C HIS A 61 -9.19 0.02 -15.94
N VAL A 62 -8.21 0.88 -16.18
CA VAL A 62 -7.32 0.80 -17.35
C VAL A 62 -6.45 -0.46 -17.28
N PHE A 63 -5.93 -0.81 -16.11
CA PHE A 63 -5.15 -2.03 -15.89
C PHE A 63 -6.01 -3.28 -16.11
N LEU A 64 -7.21 -3.31 -15.54
CA LEU A 64 -8.16 -4.40 -15.69
C LEU A 64 -8.68 -4.53 -17.13
N ASN A 65 -8.79 -3.43 -17.90
CA ASN A 65 -9.32 -3.49 -19.26
C ASN A 65 -8.24 -3.62 -20.35
N MET A 66 -7.05 -3.05 -20.16
CA MET A 66 -5.89 -3.34 -21.03
C MET A 66 -5.34 -4.75 -20.78
N GLY A 67 -5.63 -5.34 -19.62
CA GLY A 67 -5.16 -6.66 -19.19
C GLY A 67 -6.00 -7.86 -19.64
N LYS A 68 -7.32 -7.69 -19.85
CA LYS A 68 -8.24 -8.84 -19.92
C LYS A 68 -8.11 -9.75 -21.14
N GLU A 69 -7.52 -9.30 -22.24
CA GLU A 69 -7.32 -10.15 -23.44
C GLU A 69 -5.85 -10.47 -23.74
N LYS A 70 -4.88 -9.71 -23.18
CA LYS A 70 -3.44 -9.93 -23.41
C LYS A 70 -2.65 -10.38 -22.18
N TYR A 71 -3.21 -10.26 -20.98
CA TYR A 71 -2.61 -10.72 -19.72
C TYR A 71 -3.45 -11.84 -19.07
N GLN A 72 -4.15 -12.66 -19.87
CA GLN A 72 -4.83 -13.86 -19.34
C GLN A 72 -3.85 -14.93 -18.83
N LEU A 73 -2.56 -14.70 -19.04
CA LEU A 73 -1.48 -15.50 -18.51
C LEU A 73 -0.70 -14.58 -17.57
N LEU A 74 -1.13 -14.60 -16.30
CA LEU A 74 -0.45 -13.93 -15.20
C LEU A 74 0.97 -14.50 -15.14
N SER A 75 1.99 -13.68 -14.86
CA SER A 75 3.32 -14.24 -14.57
C SER A 75 3.22 -15.21 -13.40
N ARG A 76 4.10 -16.22 -13.34
CA ARG A 76 4.07 -17.26 -12.29
C ARG A 76 3.88 -16.66 -10.89
N ALA A 77 4.66 -15.63 -10.53
CA ALA A 77 4.55 -14.98 -9.23
C ALA A 77 3.14 -14.40 -8.95
N ILE A 78 2.51 -13.82 -9.96
CA ILE A 78 1.15 -13.27 -9.83
C ILE A 78 0.12 -14.40 -9.76
N PHE A 79 0.32 -15.48 -10.53
CA PHE A 79 -0.54 -16.65 -10.47
C PHE A 79 -0.46 -17.36 -9.10
N LEU A 80 0.74 -17.49 -8.52
CA LEU A 80 0.89 -18.10 -7.20
C LEU A 80 0.29 -17.23 -6.08
N ASP A 81 0.22 -15.91 -6.26
CA ASP A 81 -0.41 -14.98 -5.30
C ASP A 81 -1.94 -14.93 -5.42
N SER A 82 -2.49 -14.99 -6.64
CA SER A 82 -3.90 -14.69 -6.91
C SER A 82 -4.66 -15.76 -7.72
N GLY A 83 -3.95 -16.70 -8.32
CA GLY A 83 -4.48 -17.79 -9.14
C GLY A 83 -4.80 -19.06 -8.35
N VAL A 84 -4.51 -19.07 -7.05
CA VAL A 84 -4.79 -20.18 -6.13
C VAL A 84 -5.66 -19.70 -4.98
N GLU A 85 -6.69 -20.48 -4.63
CA GLU A 85 -7.59 -20.17 -3.52
C GLU A 85 -7.57 -21.31 -2.50
N PRO A 86 -7.27 -21.05 -1.21
CA PRO A 86 -7.38 -22.05 -0.16
C PRO A 86 -8.82 -22.58 -0.04
N ARG A 87 -8.96 -23.90 0.18
CA ARG A 87 -10.25 -24.55 0.39
C ARG A 87 -10.29 -25.24 1.74
N GLU A 88 -11.50 -25.35 2.29
CA GLU A 88 -11.74 -26.17 3.47
C GLU A 88 -12.07 -27.60 3.04
N ILE A 89 -11.47 -28.60 3.71
CA ILE A 89 -11.68 -30.03 3.41
C ILE A 89 -13.17 -30.42 3.49
N SER A 90 -13.91 -29.79 4.41
CA SER A 90 -15.36 -29.97 4.59
C SER A 90 -16.18 -29.56 3.37
N SER A 91 -15.67 -28.63 2.56
CA SER A 91 -16.35 -28.10 1.36
C SER A 91 -16.08 -28.93 0.10
N LEU A 92 -15.11 -29.84 0.15
CA LEU A 92 -14.67 -30.62 -1.01
C LEU A 92 -15.55 -31.88 -1.23
N PRO A 93 -15.84 -32.23 -2.50
CA PRO A 93 -16.38 -33.54 -2.86
C PRO A 93 -15.48 -34.67 -2.35
N ALA A 94 -16.06 -35.84 -2.07
CA ALA A 94 -15.30 -36.99 -1.55
C ALA A 94 -14.13 -37.38 -2.48
N ASP A 95 -14.32 -37.25 -3.79
CA ASP A 95 -13.32 -37.62 -4.80
C ASP A 95 -12.13 -36.64 -4.88
N ASP A 96 -12.25 -35.45 -4.27
CA ASP A 96 -11.19 -34.42 -4.26
C ASP A 96 -10.58 -34.23 -2.86
N ARG A 97 -10.72 -35.22 -1.97
CA ARG A 97 -10.15 -35.18 -0.59
C ARG A 97 -8.72 -35.66 -0.48
N ASP A 98 -8.15 -36.13 -1.58
CA ASP A 98 -6.77 -36.58 -1.67
C ASP A 98 -6.00 -35.63 -2.58
N CYS A 99 -4.75 -35.34 -2.23
CA CYS A 99 -3.86 -34.56 -3.06
C CYS A 99 -3.58 -35.31 -4.37
N MET A 100 -3.90 -34.70 -5.50
CA MET A 100 -3.72 -35.39 -6.78
C MET A 100 -2.25 -35.58 -7.22
N ILE A 101 -1.30 -34.93 -6.53
CA ILE A 101 0.13 -34.98 -6.83
C ILE A 101 0.79 -36.08 -6.00
N CYS A 102 0.61 -36.08 -4.67
CA CYS A 102 1.20 -37.06 -3.77
C CYS A 102 0.26 -38.19 -3.32
N HIS A 103 -1.04 -38.09 -3.63
CA HIS A 103 -2.11 -39.02 -3.24
C HIS A 103 -2.37 -39.14 -1.73
N ALA A 104 -1.85 -38.22 -0.91
CA ALA A 104 -2.15 -38.17 0.52
C ALA A 104 -3.50 -37.50 0.81
N ALA A 105 -4.25 -38.02 1.78
CA ALA A 105 -5.51 -37.43 2.24
C ALA A 105 -5.25 -36.09 2.95
N TYR A 106 -6.11 -35.09 2.71
CA TYR A 106 -5.96 -33.81 3.41
C TYR A 106 -6.40 -33.93 4.88
N GLY A 107 -5.59 -33.35 5.78
CA GLY A 107 -5.92 -33.24 7.20
C GLY A 107 -5.71 -34.50 8.04
N GLU A 108 -5.33 -35.62 7.42
CA GLU A 108 -4.85 -36.80 8.13
C GLU A 108 -3.34 -36.64 8.32
N VAL A 109 -2.94 -36.17 9.50
CA VAL A 109 -1.56 -36.36 9.96
C VAL A 109 -1.50 -37.79 10.44
N ASP A 110 -1.15 -38.73 9.56
CA ASP A 110 -0.86 -40.09 9.98
C ASP A 110 0.38 -40.03 10.89
N GLY A 111 0.12 -39.97 12.19
CA GLY A 111 1.12 -39.74 13.23
C GLY A 111 2.16 -40.86 13.38
N ASP A 112 2.17 -41.85 12.49
CA ASP A 112 2.95 -43.07 12.62
C ASP A 112 3.77 -43.45 11.37
N ASP A 113 3.66 -42.75 10.22
CA ASP A 113 4.31 -43.18 8.96
C ASP A 113 5.01 -42.06 8.15
N CYS A 114 5.64 -41.08 8.82
CA CYS A 114 6.68 -40.25 8.20
C CYS A 114 8.06 -40.94 8.33
N GLY A 115 8.15 -42.17 7.83
CA GLY A 115 9.36 -43.00 7.86
C GLY A 115 10.27 -42.74 6.66
N ASP A 116 11.23 -41.83 6.80
CA ASP A 116 12.66 -42.06 6.49
C ASP A 116 13.45 -40.81 6.91
N GLU A 117 14.48 -40.98 7.74
CA GLU A 117 15.26 -39.89 8.35
C GLU A 117 16.05 -39.07 7.31
N ASP A 118 16.15 -39.60 6.09
CA ASP A 118 16.87 -39.01 4.95
C ASP A 118 15.94 -38.34 3.92
N SER A 119 14.61 -38.42 4.05
CA SER A 119 13.67 -37.71 3.18
C SER A 119 13.34 -36.35 3.78
N VAL A 120 14.02 -35.30 3.30
CA VAL A 120 13.96 -33.91 3.81
C VAL A 120 12.62 -33.20 3.53
N GLY A 121 11.53 -33.95 3.32
CA GLY A 121 10.18 -33.44 3.17
C GLY A 121 9.39 -33.66 4.45
N GLU A 122 9.34 -32.66 5.31
CA GLU A 122 8.46 -32.64 6.48
C GLU A 122 7.02 -32.85 5.99
N CYS A 123 6.41 -34.00 6.31
CA CYS A 123 5.01 -34.29 5.97
C CYS A 123 4.07 -33.46 6.86
N THR A 124 4.09 -32.14 6.70
CA THR A 124 3.07 -31.28 7.26
C THR A 124 1.76 -31.58 6.56
N ALA A 125 0.65 -31.73 7.30
CA ALA A 125 -0.66 -31.89 6.70
C ALA A 125 -0.91 -30.73 5.72
N GLU A 126 -0.88 -31.03 4.44
CA GLU A 126 -1.04 -30.03 3.39
C GLU A 126 -2.50 -29.55 3.37
N GLY A 127 -2.68 -28.23 3.28
CA GLY A 127 -3.99 -27.64 3.04
C GLY A 127 -4.38 -27.74 1.56
N PRO A 128 -5.64 -28.07 1.22
CA PRO A 128 -6.07 -28.07 -0.17
C PRO A 128 -6.21 -26.64 -0.72
N ILE A 129 -5.76 -26.44 -1.95
CA ILE A 129 -5.96 -25.23 -2.75
C ILE A 129 -6.70 -25.58 -4.05
N GLU A 130 -7.53 -24.65 -4.53
CA GLU A 130 -8.22 -24.74 -5.82
C GLU A 130 -7.56 -23.78 -6.83
N LEU A 131 -7.24 -24.28 -8.01
CA LEU A 131 -6.72 -23.46 -9.10
C LEU A 131 -7.88 -22.71 -9.78
N THR A 132 -7.93 -21.39 -9.64
CA THR A 132 -9.07 -20.56 -10.09
C THR A 132 -9.36 -20.70 -11.59
N LYS A 133 -8.34 -21.02 -12.40
CA LYS A 133 -8.48 -21.15 -13.86
C LYS A 133 -9.18 -22.42 -14.31
N CYS A 134 -9.05 -23.52 -13.57
CA CYS A 134 -9.57 -24.83 -13.99
C CYS A 134 -10.40 -25.56 -12.93
N GLY A 135 -10.46 -25.06 -11.70
CA GLY A 135 -11.25 -25.63 -10.59
C GLY A 135 -10.67 -26.92 -10.00
N HIS A 136 -9.45 -27.31 -10.37
CA HIS A 136 -8.82 -28.51 -9.83
C HIS A 136 -8.20 -28.24 -8.46
N VAL A 137 -8.38 -29.19 -7.54
CA VAL A 137 -7.89 -29.12 -6.17
C VAL A 137 -6.62 -29.95 -6.00
N MET A 138 -5.66 -29.41 -5.26
CA MET A 138 -4.36 -30.02 -4.98
C MET A 138 -3.79 -29.53 -3.65
N GLY A 139 -2.82 -30.24 -3.11
CA GLY A 139 -2.12 -29.81 -1.89
C GLY A 139 -1.29 -28.57 -2.14
N ALA A 140 -1.34 -27.62 -1.20
CA ALA A 140 -0.65 -26.34 -1.32
C ALA A 140 0.85 -26.54 -1.55
N ASP A 141 1.51 -27.32 -0.70
CA ASP A 141 2.96 -27.51 -0.75
C ASP A 141 3.37 -28.34 -1.96
N CYS A 142 2.64 -29.42 -2.27
CA CYS A 142 2.82 -30.19 -3.50
C CYS A 142 2.72 -29.34 -4.77
N TYR A 143 1.73 -28.43 -4.83
CA TYR A 143 1.57 -27.57 -5.99
C TYR A 143 2.65 -26.50 -6.08
N MET A 144 3.06 -25.90 -4.95
CA MET A 144 4.17 -24.95 -4.94
C MET A 144 5.46 -25.63 -5.38
N ALA A 145 5.75 -26.84 -4.91
CA ALA A 145 6.89 -27.64 -5.36
C ALA A 145 6.82 -27.96 -6.87
N TRP A 146 5.63 -28.33 -7.37
CA TRP A 146 5.40 -28.54 -8.81
C TRP A 146 5.66 -27.27 -9.63
N ALA A 147 5.10 -26.14 -9.20
CA ALA A 147 5.30 -24.86 -9.88
C ALA A 147 6.77 -24.39 -9.81
N ASP A 148 7.50 -24.80 -8.77
CA ASP A 148 8.92 -24.48 -8.52
C ASP A 148 9.91 -25.30 -9.35
N CYS A 149 9.48 -26.37 -10.04
CA CYS A 149 10.35 -27.18 -10.89
C CYS A 149 10.74 -26.46 -12.21
N TYR A 150 11.62 -25.45 -12.13
CA TYR A 150 12.09 -24.66 -13.29
C TYR A 150 12.68 -25.45 -14.47
N GLU A 151 13.08 -26.71 -14.25
CA GLU A 151 13.70 -27.54 -15.27
C GLU A 151 12.70 -28.30 -16.16
N GLN A 152 11.41 -28.31 -15.81
CA GLN A 152 10.39 -29.07 -16.56
C GLN A 152 9.48 -28.14 -17.38
N GLU A 153 9.29 -28.48 -18.66
CA GLU A 153 8.48 -27.72 -19.66
C GLU A 153 6.97 -27.69 -19.37
N ASP A 154 6.51 -28.31 -18.28
CA ASP A 154 5.09 -28.48 -17.95
C ASP A 154 4.71 -27.90 -16.57
N CYS A 155 5.62 -27.18 -15.90
CA CYS A 155 5.36 -26.59 -14.58
C CYS A 155 4.33 -25.46 -14.61
N ASN A 156 4.09 -24.89 -15.79
CA ASN A 156 3.04 -23.91 -16.01
C ASN A 156 1.67 -24.51 -16.31
N LYS A 157 1.53 -25.83 -16.30
CA LYS A 157 0.27 -26.52 -16.59
C LYS A 157 -0.29 -27.16 -15.34
N CYS A 158 -1.61 -27.21 -15.27
CA CYS A 158 -2.31 -27.97 -14.24
C CYS A 158 -1.93 -29.46 -14.34
N PRO A 159 -1.49 -30.12 -13.25
CA PRO A 159 -1.18 -31.54 -13.25
C PRO A 159 -2.36 -32.44 -13.68
N LYS A 160 -3.61 -32.00 -13.47
CA LYS A 160 -4.84 -32.78 -13.75
C LYS A 160 -5.24 -32.71 -15.21
N CYS A 161 -5.46 -31.49 -15.71
CA CYS A 161 -6.06 -31.25 -17.02
C CYS A 161 -5.11 -30.66 -18.05
N ARG A 162 -3.86 -30.37 -17.64
CA ARG A 162 -2.84 -29.72 -18.47
C ARG A 162 -3.23 -28.35 -19.02
N THR A 163 -4.26 -27.71 -18.45
CA THR A 163 -4.58 -26.31 -18.76
C THR A 163 -3.39 -25.44 -18.35
N GLU A 164 -2.89 -24.63 -19.29
CA GLU A 164 -1.87 -23.62 -19.02
C GLU A 164 -2.40 -22.63 -17.99
N LEU A 165 -1.66 -22.46 -16.90
CA LEU A 165 -2.01 -21.63 -15.76
C LEU A 165 -1.40 -20.24 -15.91
N PHE A 166 -0.13 -20.19 -16.28
CA PHE A 166 0.64 -18.99 -16.55
C PHE A 166 1.50 -19.17 -17.81
N ASP A 167 1.94 -18.05 -18.39
CA ASP A 167 2.84 -18.08 -19.54
C ASP A 167 4.26 -18.37 -19.03
N ASP A 168 4.89 -19.41 -19.58
CA ASP A 168 6.35 -19.59 -19.51
C ASP A 168 7.07 -18.67 -20.50
N ALA A 169 6.29 -17.98 -21.34
CA ALA A 169 6.76 -17.10 -22.40
C ALA A 169 7.39 -15.82 -21.83
N GLY A 170 8.65 -15.97 -21.42
CA GLY A 170 9.64 -14.92 -21.38
C GLY A 170 9.81 -14.33 -19.99
N ASP A 171 11.07 -14.31 -19.56
CA ASP A 171 11.58 -13.34 -18.61
C ASP A 171 10.79 -12.04 -18.75
N LEU A 172 10.04 -11.69 -17.68
CA LEU A 172 9.45 -10.36 -17.58
C LEU A 172 10.53 -9.38 -18.02
N SER A 173 10.25 -8.58 -19.04
CA SER A 173 11.28 -7.67 -19.53
C SER A 173 11.77 -6.83 -18.36
N ASP A 174 13.02 -6.35 -18.38
CA ASP A 174 13.54 -5.46 -17.32
C ASP A 174 12.56 -4.29 -17.03
N ARG A 175 11.79 -3.89 -18.04
CA ARG A 175 10.73 -2.89 -17.94
C ARG A 175 9.51 -3.35 -17.15
N ASP A 176 9.08 -4.60 -17.29
CA ASP A 176 7.95 -5.17 -16.55
C ASP A 176 8.33 -5.42 -15.09
N LEU A 177 9.55 -5.89 -14.84
CA LEU A 177 10.12 -5.97 -13.48
C LEU A 177 10.18 -4.58 -12.83
N GLN A 178 10.68 -3.57 -13.57
CA GLN A 178 10.72 -2.18 -13.09
C GLN A 178 9.31 -1.62 -12.82
N LEU A 179 8.31 -2.00 -13.61
CA LEU A 179 6.92 -1.60 -13.40
C LEU A 179 6.34 -2.24 -12.13
N LEU A 180 6.59 -3.53 -11.90
CA LEU A 180 6.19 -4.23 -10.68
C LEU A 180 6.82 -3.62 -9.42
N ASP A 181 8.12 -3.33 -9.45
CA ASP A 181 8.82 -2.64 -8.36
C ASP A 181 8.24 -1.25 -8.08
N MET A 182 7.96 -0.49 -9.14
CA MET A 182 7.33 0.82 -9.00
C MET A 182 5.93 0.71 -8.38
N MET A 183 5.14 -0.29 -8.76
CA MET A 183 3.82 -0.54 -8.19
C MET A 183 3.89 -0.95 -6.72
N ALA A 184 4.83 -1.83 -6.36
CA ALA A 184 5.09 -2.21 -4.96
C ALA A 184 5.46 -0.98 -4.11
N ALA A 185 6.35 -0.12 -4.62
CA ALA A 185 6.73 1.13 -3.96
C ALA A 185 5.55 2.11 -3.80
N ILE A 186 4.63 2.17 -4.78
CA ILE A 186 3.42 2.98 -4.70
C ILE A 186 2.47 2.42 -3.63
N LYS A 187 2.21 1.11 -3.62
CA LYS A 187 1.35 0.45 -2.62
C LYS A 187 1.87 0.70 -1.21
N GLU A 188 3.16 0.53 -0.99
CA GLU A 188 3.80 0.77 0.31
C GLU A 188 3.71 2.24 0.73
N ARG A 189 3.89 3.19 -0.21
CA ARG A 189 3.70 4.62 0.09
C ARG A 189 2.26 4.93 0.49
N VAL A 190 1.27 4.36 -0.20
CA VAL A 190 -0.15 4.55 0.12
C VAL A 190 -0.47 3.98 1.50
N ARG A 191 0.03 2.79 1.83
CA ARG A 191 -0.12 2.17 3.16
C ARG A 191 0.45 3.07 4.27
N ARG A 192 1.69 3.55 4.12
CA ARG A 192 2.33 4.44 5.10
C ARG A 192 1.56 5.75 5.28
N THR A 193 1.12 6.39 4.20
CA THR A 193 0.31 7.61 4.29
C THR A 193 -1.02 7.36 5.00
N LYS A 194 -1.66 6.20 4.78
CA LYS A 194 -2.88 5.81 5.49
C LYS A 194 -2.62 5.64 7.00
N GLU A 195 -1.51 5.02 7.38
CA GLU A 195 -1.11 4.84 8.78
C GLU A 195 -0.80 6.18 9.46
N GLU A 196 -0.02 7.05 8.82
CA GLU A 196 0.26 8.41 9.31
C GLU A 196 -1.03 9.22 9.51
N LEU A 197 -1.98 9.14 8.56
CA LEU A 197 -3.30 9.79 8.68
C LEU A 197 -4.13 9.20 9.81
N SER A 198 -4.11 7.88 9.99
CA SER A 198 -4.83 7.21 11.08
C SER A 198 -4.24 7.58 12.46
N ALA A 199 -2.91 7.64 12.58
CA ALA A 199 -2.23 8.07 13.80
C ALA A 199 -2.51 9.55 14.12
N ALA A 200 -2.52 10.42 13.10
CA ALA A 200 -2.85 11.84 13.26
C ALA A 200 -4.32 12.09 13.61
N SER A 201 -5.22 11.14 13.34
CA SER A 201 -6.63 11.23 13.73
C SER A 201 -6.88 10.87 15.21
N GLY A 202 -5.87 10.31 15.89
CA GLY A 202 -5.97 9.74 17.24
C GLY A 202 -5.76 10.69 18.42
N GLY A 203 -5.44 11.98 18.23
CA GLY A 203 -5.56 12.93 19.35
C GLY A 203 -4.54 14.06 19.52
N ASP A 204 -3.84 14.54 18.50
CA ASP A 204 -3.03 15.76 18.68
C ASP A 204 -3.08 16.69 17.47
N GLU A 205 -3.67 17.87 17.64
CA GLU A 205 -3.80 18.89 16.60
C GLU A 205 -2.42 19.38 16.12
N GLU A 206 -1.41 19.30 16.99
CA GLU A 206 -0.02 19.65 16.69
C GLU A 206 0.61 18.69 15.66
N ILE A 207 0.25 17.40 15.70
CA ILE A 207 0.68 16.39 14.71
C ILE A 207 0.02 16.64 13.36
N ARG A 208 -1.26 17.06 13.34
CA ARG A 208 -1.97 17.36 12.09
C ARG A 208 -1.36 18.57 11.37
N VAL A 209 -1.08 19.65 12.09
CA VAL A 209 -0.43 20.85 11.55
C VAL A 209 0.96 20.53 10.98
N ALA A 210 1.77 19.76 11.72
CA ALA A 210 3.11 19.36 11.26
C ALA A 210 3.08 18.50 9.98
N VAL A 211 2.07 17.64 9.80
CA VAL A 211 1.90 16.85 8.57
C VAL A 211 1.49 17.74 7.39
N ILE A 212 0.62 18.73 7.61
CA ILE A 212 0.21 19.70 6.58
C ILE A 212 1.42 20.53 6.12
N GLU A 213 2.20 21.10 7.06
CA GLU A 213 3.39 21.89 6.74
C GLU A 213 4.43 21.07 5.94
N LYS A 214 4.65 19.80 6.31
CA LYS A 214 5.55 18.90 5.56
C LYS A 214 5.04 18.62 4.15
N CYS A 215 3.73 18.44 3.97
CA CYS A 215 3.13 18.22 2.65
C CYS A 215 3.24 19.45 1.75
N GLU A 216 3.03 20.65 2.31
CA GLU A 216 3.15 21.92 1.59
C GLU A 216 4.60 22.21 1.20
N ALA A 217 5.56 22.02 2.11
CA ALA A 217 6.98 22.16 1.81
C ALA A 217 7.45 21.16 0.73
N ALA A 218 6.95 19.93 0.74
CA ALA A 218 7.25 18.94 -0.30
C ALA A 218 6.64 19.32 -1.67
N ARG A 219 5.42 19.90 -1.66
CA ARG A 219 4.77 20.42 -2.86
C ARG A 219 5.52 21.61 -3.43
N GLU A 220 5.94 22.55 -2.59
CA GLU A 220 6.69 23.74 -3.00
C GLU A 220 8.07 23.37 -3.57
N LYS A 221 8.78 22.41 -2.95
CA LYS A 221 10.02 21.85 -3.51
C LYS A 221 9.83 21.17 -4.88
N ARG A 222 8.67 20.57 -5.15
CA ARG A 222 8.35 19.96 -6.46
C ARG A 222 7.93 21.01 -7.49
N VAL A 223 7.15 22.01 -7.11
CA VAL A 223 6.68 23.07 -8.01
C VAL A 223 7.78 24.08 -8.33
N GLY A 224 8.65 24.38 -7.37
CA GLY A 224 9.80 25.29 -7.55
C GLY A 224 10.88 24.74 -8.47
N LYS A 225 10.95 23.41 -8.66
CA LYS A 225 11.89 22.76 -9.58
C LYS A 225 11.38 22.61 -11.00
N LEU A 226 10.09 22.87 -11.26
CA LEU A 226 9.54 22.81 -12.61
C LEU A 226 9.69 24.18 -13.26
N SER A 227 10.45 24.23 -14.36
CA SER A 227 10.57 25.46 -15.15
C SER A 227 9.18 25.90 -15.61
N ARG A 228 9.03 27.18 -15.96
CA ARG A 228 7.75 27.69 -16.47
C ARG A 228 7.33 26.97 -17.76
N ALA A 229 8.31 26.44 -18.51
CA ALA A 229 8.10 25.58 -19.68
C ALA A 229 7.59 24.19 -19.27
N ASP A 230 8.19 23.54 -18.27
CA ASP A 230 7.75 22.22 -17.80
C ASP A 230 6.36 22.24 -17.17
N ARG A 231 5.98 23.37 -16.55
CA ARG A 231 4.62 23.59 -16.04
C ARG A 231 3.58 23.72 -17.14
N ARG A 232 3.95 24.32 -18.28
CA ARG A 232 3.06 24.40 -19.45
C ARG A 232 2.97 23.05 -20.15
N ALA A 233 4.10 22.40 -20.41
CA ALA A 233 4.15 21.07 -21.01
C ALA A 233 3.31 20.04 -20.22
N LYS A 234 3.43 20.01 -18.88
CA LYS A 234 2.58 19.13 -18.05
C LYS A 234 1.11 19.55 -17.99
N SER A 235 0.80 20.84 -18.14
CA SER A 235 -0.58 21.30 -18.20
C SER A 235 -1.22 20.90 -19.52
N ASP A 236 -0.48 21.03 -20.62
CA ASP A 236 -0.91 20.67 -21.96
C ASP A 236 -1.07 19.14 -22.08
N GLU A 237 -0.14 18.36 -21.51
CA GLU A 237 -0.25 16.89 -21.41
C GLU A 237 -1.47 16.43 -20.58
N ILE A 238 -1.80 17.15 -19.50
CA ILE A 238 -3.00 16.86 -18.69
C ILE A 238 -4.30 17.24 -19.44
N ILE A 239 -4.28 18.31 -20.23
CA ILE A 239 -5.43 18.73 -21.07
C ILE A 239 -5.62 17.74 -22.21
N GLU A 240 -4.54 17.26 -22.82
CA GLU A 240 -4.58 16.30 -23.92
C GLU A 240 -5.11 14.93 -23.44
N ILE A 241 -4.63 14.45 -22.29
CA ILE A 241 -5.19 13.25 -21.63
C ILE A 241 -6.65 13.47 -21.22
N GLY A 242 -7.03 14.68 -20.81
CA GLY A 242 -8.42 15.03 -20.48
C GLY A 242 -9.35 15.03 -21.70
N GLY A 243 -8.88 15.50 -22.86
CA GLY A 243 -9.63 15.51 -24.11
C GLY A 243 -9.91 14.11 -24.66
N TRP A 244 -8.98 13.17 -24.47
CA TRP A 244 -9.19 11.76 -24.85
C TRP A 244 -10.27 11.06 -24.03
N PHE A 245 -10.62 11.60 -22.87
CA PHE A 245 -11.69 11.07 -22.00
C PHE A 245 -13.08 11.66 -22.30
N GLU A 246 -13.18 12.71 -23.13
CA GLU A 246 -14.48 13.26 -23.56
C GLU A 246 -14.97 12.70 -24.91
N GLU A 247 -14.11 11.97 -25.64
CA GLU A 247 -14.46 11.29 -26.91
C GLU A 247 -14.69 9.77 -26.77
N LEU A 248 -14.64 9.22 -25.56
CA LEU A 248 -14.98 7.83 -25.20
C LEU A 248 -16.22 7.77 -24.30
#